data_AF-A0A4R4Y4S7-F1
#
_entry.id   AF-A0A4R4Y4S7-F1
#
_cell.length_a   1.000
_cell.length_b   1.000
_cell.length_c   1.000
_cell.angle_alpha   90.00
_cell.angle_beta   90.00
_cell.angle_gamma   90.00
#
_symmetry.space_group_name_H-M   'P 1'
#
loop_
_entity.id
_entity.type
_entity.pdbx_description
1 polymer ?
#
loop_
_entity_poly.entity_id
_entity_poly.type
_entity_poly.pdbx_seq_one_letter_code
_entity_poly.pdbx_strand_id
1 'polypeptide(L)'
;MGAVLGLVALLAVGIAGVYAVAAHLAPRSVAETGPFLSGARPREHALSRFHVRWYTVTLVFLAFDMEMIFMYPWAVVVAELGPMAVVEMFVFLGLL
;
A
#
# COMPACT_ATOMS: atom_id res chain seq x y z
N MET A 1 22.37 11.49 21.78
CA MET A 1 21.43 12.53 21.30
C MET A 1 22.06 13.47 20.28
N GLY A 2 23.14 14.20 20.60
CA GLY A 2 23.75 15.19 19.70
C GLY A 2 24.24 14.66 18.35
N ALA A 3 24.88 13.48 18.33
CA ALA A 3 25.34 12.85 17.08
C ALA A 3 24.17 12.46 16.15
N VAL A 4 23.04 12.01 16.72
CA VAL A 4 21.83 11.66 15.96
C VAL A 4 21.19 12.91 15.36
N LEU A 5 21.10 14.00 16.14
CA LEU A 5 20.59 15.28 15.66
C LEU A 5 21.48 15.87 14.56
N GLY A 6 22.81 15.75 14.69
CA GLY A 6 23.77 16.18 13.67
C GLY A 6 23.63 15.39 12.36
N LEU A 7 23.46 14.07 12.43
CA LEU A 7 23.23 13.22 11.27
C LEU A 7 21.92 13.59 10.55
N VAL A 8 20.84 13.78 11.30
CA VAL A 8 19.53 14.16 10.74
C VAL A 8 19.61 15.53 10.06
N ALA A 9 20.28 16.51 10.68
CA ALA A 9 20.46 17.83 10.08
C ALA A 9 21.27 17.77 8.78
N LEU A 10 22.35 16.98 8.74
CA LEU A 10 23.16 16.79 7.55
C LEU A 10 22.36 16.15 6.41
N LEU A 11 21.55 15.13 6.71
CA LEU A 11 20.66 14.50 5.72
C LEU A 11 19.61 15.48 5.21
N ALA A 12 18.99 16.27 6.10
CA ALA A 12 17.99 17.26 5.71
C ALA A 12 18.58 18.34 4.79
N VAL A 13 19.78 18.83 5.10
CA VAL A 13 20.51 19.79 4.25
C VAL A 13 20.89 19.17 2.91
N GLY A 14 21.36 17.92 2.91
CA GLY A 14 21.68 17.19 1.69
C GLY A 14 20.46 17.02 0.78
N ILE A 15 19.33 16.59 1.33
CA ILE A 15 18.06 16.45 0.60
C ILE A 15 17.60 17.81 0.06
N ALA A 16 17.59 18.84 0.89
CA ALA A 16 17.19 20.20 0.49
C ALA A 16 18.10 20.74 -0.63
N GLY A 17 19.42 20.52 -0.53
CA GLY A 17 20.38 20.92 -1.55
C GLY A 17 20.12 20.23 -2.90
N VAL A 18 19.87 18.92 -2.89
CA VAL A 18 19.53 18.16 -4.11
C VAL A 18 18.24 18.70 -4.75
N TYR A 19 17.19 18.94 -3.97
CA TYR A 19 15.95 19.52 -4.50
C TYR A 19 16.13 20.95 -5.01
N ALA A 20 16.93 21.77 -4.35
CA ALA A 20 17.22 23.14 -4.78
C ALA A 20 17.97 23.17 -6.12
N VAL A 21 18.98 22.31 -6.29
CA VAL A 21 19.70 22.15 -7.55
C VAL A 21 18.76 21.62 -8.63
N ALA A 22 17.95 20.60 -8.33
CA ALA A 22 16.99 20.06 -9.27
C ALA A 22 15.97 21.10 -9.73
N ALA A 23 15.44 21.92 -8.82
CA ALA A 23 14.51 23.00 -9.14
C ALA A 23 15.16 24.12 -9.96
N HIS A 24 16.45 24.40 -9.75
CA HIS A 24 17.18 25.42 -10.50
C HIS A 24 17.51 24.95 -11.93
N LEU A 25 17.83 23.67 -12.10
CA LEU A 25 18.11 23.05 -13.40
C LEU A 25 16.84 22.64 -14.16
N ALA A 26 15.71 22.49 -13.47
CA ALA A 26 14.45 22.08 -14.09
C ALA A 26 14.02 23.09 -15.17
N PRO A 27 13.71 22.63 -16.41
CA PRO A 27 13.21 23.51 -17.45
C PRO A 27 11.87 24.13 -17.02
N ARG A 28 11.74 25.46 -17.18
CA ARG A 28 10.56 26.24 -16.76
C ARG A 28 9.38 26.14 -17.73
N SER A 29 9.57 25.59 -18.93
CA SER A 29 8.49 25.41 -19.88
C SER A 29 7.63 24.21 -19.45
N VAL A 30 6.33 24.43 -19.39
CA VAL A 30 5.35 23.37 -19.16
C VAL A 30 5.36 22.49 -20.40
N ALA A 31 6.11 21.38 -20.37
CA ALA A 31 5.88 20.31 -21.32
C ALA A 31 4.41 19.89 -21.15
N GLU A 32 3.64 19.80 -22.23
CA GLU A 32 2.28 19.25 -22.16
C GLU A 32 2.37 17.86 -21.53
N THR A 33 1.98 17.74 -20.26
CA THR A 33 2.01 16.49 -19.50
C THR A 33 0.77 15.68 -19.86
N GLY A 34 0.80 15.11 -21.07
CA GLY A 34 -0.17 14.13 -21.53
C GLY A 34 0.28 12.69 -21.25
N PRO A 35 -0.60 11.70 -21.48
CA PRO A 35 -0.22 10.30 -21.43
C PRO A 35 0.96 10.05 -22.37
N PHE A 36 2.06 9.54 -21.81
CA PHE A 36 3.23 9.18 -22.59
C PHE A 36 2.82 8.20 -23.71
N LEU A 37 3.21 8.50 -24.95
CA LEU A 37 3.02 7.69 -26.17
C LEU A 37 1.66 7.74 -26.88
N SER A 38 0.60 8.35 -26.34
CA SER A 38 -0.71 8.30 -27.03
C SER A 38 -0.87 9.35 -28.14
N GLY A 39 -0.18 10.50 -28.05
CA GLY A 39 -0.33 11.64 -28.98
C GLY A 39 -1.72 12.30 -28.99
N ALA A 40 -2.71 11.66 -28.36
CA ALA A 40 -4.09 12.11 -28.29
C ALA A 40 -4.41 12.64 -26.89
N ARG A 41 -5.15 13.76 -26.83
CA ARG A 41 -5.64 14.27 -25.56
C ARG A 41 -6.65 13.28 -24.95
N PRO A 42 -6.57 12.99 -23.63
CA PRO A 42 -7.55 12.13 -22.96
C PRO A 42 -8.96 12.66 -23.21
N ARG A 43 -9.84 11.79 -23.74
CA ARG A 43 -11.25 12.13 -23.98
C ARG A 43 -12.14 11.82 -22.78
N GLU A 44 -11.68 10.94 -21.89
CA GLU A 44 -12.40 10.45 -20.73
C GLU A 44 -11.56 10.66 -19.47
N HIS A 45 -12.24 10.76 -18.32
CA HIS A 45 -11.56 10.83 -17.03
C HIS A 45 -10.74 9.57 -16.78
N ALA A 46 -9.55 9.72 -16.16
CA ALA A 46 -8.64 8.61 -15.86
C ALA A 46 -9.29 7.47 -15.04
N LEU A 47 -10.32 7.78 -14.25
CA LEU A 47 -11.07 6.84 -13.41
C LEU A 47 -12.36 6.31 -14.05
N SER A 48 -12.66 6.72 -15.30
CA SER A 48 -13.90 6.33 -15.99
C SER A 48 -13.96 4.82 -16.29
N ARG A 49 -12.82 4.12 -16.23
CA ARG A 49 -12.75 2.67 -16.44
C ARG A 49 -12.95 1.91 -15.12
N PHE A 50 -14.18 1.87 -14.64
CA PHE A 50 -14.54 1.00 -13.52
C PHE A 50 -14.69 -0.45 -14.02
N HIS A 51 -13.59 -1.20 -14.01
CA HIS A 51 -13.66 -2.65 -14.16
C HIS A 51 -14.14 -3.26 -12.83
N VAL A 52 -15.42 -3.65 -12.75
CA VAL A 52 -16.05 -4.25 -11.56
C VAL A 52 -15.26 -5.45 -11.00
N ARG A 53 -14.55 -6.16 -11.88
CA ARG A 53 -13.73 -7.35 -11.55
C ARG A 53 -12.81 -7.15 -10.36
N TRP A 54 -12.16 -5.99 -10.23
CA TRP A 54 -11.19 -5.76 -9.16
C TRP A 54 -11.87 -5.55 -7.81
N TYR A 55 -13.10 -5.04 -7.81
CA TYR A 55 -13.82 -4.74 -6.57
C TYR A 55 -14.14 -6.02 -5.79
N THR A 56 -14.63 -7.06 -6.46
CA THR A 56 -14.92 -8.34 -5.82
C THR A 56 -13.66 -9.01 -5.27
N VAL A 57 -12.56 -8.97 -6.02
CA VAL A 57 -11.28 -9.53 -5.56
C VAL A 57 -10.78 -8.80 -4.32
N THR A 58 -10.86 -7.46 -4.29
CA THR A 58 -10.47 -6.66 -3.13
C THR A 58 -11.34 -6.93 -1.91
N LEU A 59 -12.66 -7.08 -2.09
CA LEU A 59 -13.56 -7.39 -0.98
C LEU A 59 -13.29 -8.77 -0.39
N VAL A 60 -13.07 -9.79 -1.23
CA VAL A 60 -12.70 -11.14 -0.78
C VAL A 60 -11.35 -11.11 -0.07
N PHE A 61 -10.35 -10.42 -0.64
CA PHE A 61 -9.05 -10.25 -0.02
C PHE A 61 -9.16 -9.57 1.35
N LEU A 62 -9.93 -8.49 1.47
CA LEU A 62 -10.14 -7.77 2.72
C LEU A 62 -10.85 -8.62 3.77
N ALA A 63 -11.88 -9.38 3.38
CA ALA A 63 -12.59 -10.27 4.28
C ALA A 63 -11.66 -11.39 4.79
N PHE A 64 -10.88 -12.01 3.89
CA PHE A 64 -9.89 -13.01 4.24
C PHE A 64 -8.77 -12.46 5.15
N ASP A 65 -8.26 -11.26 4.88
CA ASP A 65 -7.21 -10.63 5.70
C ASP A 65 -7.72 -10.30 7.11
N MET A 66 -8.98 -9.90 7.23
CA MET A 66 -9.64 -9.71 8.52
C MET A 66 -9.81 -11.03 9.29
N GLU A 67 -9.93 -12.19 8.63
CA GLU A 67 -10.00 -13.47 9.34
C GLU A 67 -8.64 -13.92 9.88
N MET A 68 -7.55 -13.62 9.17
CA MET A 68 -6.19 -13.93 9.61
C MET A 68 -5.86 -13.30 10.97
N ILE A 69 -6.46 -12.15 11.30
CA ILE A 69 -6.26 -11.51 12.61
C ILE A 69 -6.73 -12.41 13.77
N PHE A 70 -7.77 -13.22 13.57
CA PHE A 70 -8.31 -14.14 14.58
C PHE A 70 -7.51 -15.43 14.64
N MET A 71 -6.86 -15.82 13.54
CA MET A 71 -5.99 -16.99 13.51
C MET A 71 -4.72 -16.82 14.35
N TYR A 72 -4.17 -15.60 14.46
CA TYR A 72 -2.96 -15.37 15.25
C TYR A 72 -3.09 -15.75 16.73
N PRO A 73 -4.07 -15.22 17.50
CA PRO A 73 -4.23 -15.61 18.89
C PRO A 73 -4.62 -17.08 19.04
N TRP A 74 -5.46 -17.62 18.14
CA TRP A 74 -5.80 -19.05 18.14
C TRP A 74 -4.56 -19.94 17.97
N ALA A 75 -3.65 -19.59 17.05
CA ALA A 75 -2.44 -20.37 16.79
C ALA A 75 -1.49 -20.43 18.01
N VAL A 76 -1.56 -19.44 18.90
CA VAL A 76 -0.79 -19.43 20.15
C VAL A 76 -1.38 -20.39 21.19
N VAL A 77 -2.70 -20.54 21.26
CA VAL A 77 -3.40 -21.28 22.33
C VAL A 77 -3.93 -22.66 21.91
N VAL A 78 -3.90 -23.00 20.62
CA VAL A 78 -4.50 -24.24 20.08
C VAL A 78 -3.96 -25.51 20.75
N ALA A 79 -2.68 -25.53 21.14
CA ALA A 79 -2.07 -26.67 21.81
C ALA A 79 -2.65 -26.93 23.21
N GLU A 80 -3.13 -25.90 23.90
CA GLU A 80 -3.72 -25.99 25.24
C GLU A 80 -5.22 -26.33 25.18
N LEU A 81 -5.92 -25.82 24.17
CA LEU A 81 -7.36 -26.04 23.98
C LEU A 81 -7.70 -27.43 23.41
N GLY A 82 -6.72 -28.08 22.77
CA GLY A 82 -6.87 -29.44 22.24
C GLY A 82 -7.67 -29.52 20.93
N PRO A 83 -8.11 -30.74 20.54
CA PRO A 83 -8.63 -31.01 19.19
C PRO A 83 -9.90 -30.23 18.82
N MET A 84 -10.73 -29.85 19.80
CA MET A 84 -11.95 -29.09 19.56
C MET A 84 -11.66 -27.70 18.96
N ALA A 85 -10.61 -27.03 19.43
CA ALA A 85 -10.20 -25.74 18.89
C ALA A 85 -9.75 -25.82 17.43
N VAL A 86 -9.26 -26.99 16.98
CA VAL A 86 -8.93 -27.23 15.58
C VAL A 86 -10.20 -27.30 14.74
N VAL A 87 -11.22 -28.04 15.20
CA VAL A 87 -12.51 -28.15 14.51
C VAL A 87 -13.20 -26.78 14.42
N GLU A 88 -13.23 -26.02 15.52
CA GLU A 88 -13.81 -24.67 15.55
C GLU A 88 -13.14 -23.73 14.55
N MET A 89 -11.82 -23.81 14.39
CA MET A 89 -11.09 -23.00 13.41
C MET A 89 -11.40 -23.39 11.96
N PHE A 90 -11.53 -24.69 11.66
CA PHE A 90 -11.94 -25.12 10.32
C PHE A 90 -13.39 -24.76 9.99
N VAL A 91 -14.27 -24.73 11.00
CA VAL A 91 -15.65 -24.22 10.83
C VAL A 91 -15.64 -22.72 10.59
N PHE A 92 -14.84 -21.96 11.33
CA PHE A 92 -14.67 -20.51 11.13
C PHE A 92 -14.19 -20.20 9.69
N LEU A 93 -13.13 -20.87 9.23
CA LEU A 93 -12.60 -20.71 7.87
C LEU A 93 -13.59 -21.12 6.76
N GLY A 94 -14.52 -22.03 7.05
CA GLY A 94 -15.52 -22.48 6.09
C GLY A 94 -16.76 -21.60 5.99
N LEU A 95 -16.92 -20.62 6.89
CA LEU A 95 -18.04 -19.67 6.86
C LEU A 95 -17.77 -18.45 5.96
N LEU A 96 -16.50 -18.19 5.62
CA LEU A 96 -16.08 -17.22 4.61
C LEU A 96 -16.46 -17.70 3.20
#